data_AF-N6YPW2-F1
#
_entry.id   AF-N6YPW2-F1
#
_cell.length_a   1.000
_cell.length_b   1.000
_cell.length_c   1.000
_cell.angle_alpha   90.00
_cell.angle_beta   90.00
_cell.angle_gamma   90.00
#
_symmetry.space_group_name_H-M   'P 1'
#
loop_
_entity.id
_entity.type
_entity.pdbx_description
1 polymer ?
#
loop_
_entity_poly.entity_id
_entity_poly.type
_entity_poly.pdbx_seq_one_letter_code
_entity_poly.pdbx_strand_id
1 'polypeptide(L)'
;RRYPGTCRGGLPPGRAGRAWRVRAEGVVRFCDAVQGEQEIDLAADAGDYVVKRADGLFAYQLAVVVDDAEAGVTHVVRGADLLDSTARQIHLLGLLGQPVPAYAHLPLATNAAGEKLSKQTLARAIDAHPPQVALMAALRFLGHNPPDMLATAPLAETWAWARAHWSLAAVPRRRQAVADGFS
;
A
#
# COMPACT_ATOMS: atom_id res chain seq x y z
N ARG A 1 -13.10 9.16 -9.52
CA ARG A 1 -14.12 9.07 -10.60
C ARG A 1 -13.47 8.47 -11.83
N ARG A 2 -14.03 7.40 -12.41
CA ARG A 2 -13.45 6.73 -13.58
C ARG A 2 -13.46 7.65 -14.80
N TYR A 3 -12.40 7.59 -15.61
CA TYR A 3 -12.34 8.34 -16.86
C TYR A 3 -13.24 7.68 -17.92
N PRO A 4 -14.12 8.44 -18.61
CA PRO A 4 -15.06 7.90 -19.59
C PRO A 4 -14.42 7.43 -20.90
N GLY A 5 -13.10 7.52 -21.07
CA GLY A 5 -12.42 7.05 -22.28
C GLY A 5 -12.57 7.97 -23.49
N THR A 6 -12.98 9.25 -23.31
CA THR A 6 -13.30 10.18 -24.41
C THR A 6 -12.18 10.40 -25.41
N CYS A 7 -10.92 10.23 -25.01
CA CYS A 7 -9.75 10.38 -25.87
C CYS A 7 -9.10 9.04 -26.30
N ARG A 8 -9.72 7.88 -26.00
CA ARG A 8 -9.15 6.56 -26.36
C ARG A 8 -9.00 6.38 -27.87
N GLY A 9 -9.87 6.98 -28.68
CA GLY A 9 -9.83 6.94 -30.14
C GLY A 9 -9.03 8.07 -30.78
N GLY A 10 -8.34 8.89 -29.98
CA GLY A 10 -7.70 10.13 -30.43
C GLY A 10 -8.30 11.36 -29.76
N LEU A 11 -7.61 12.50 -29.89
CA LEU A 11 -8.07 13.77 -29.35
C LEU A 11 -9.20 14.33 -30.23
N PRO A 12 -10.28 14.88 -29.64
CA PRO A 12 -11.26 15.62 -30.41
C PRO A 12 -10.61 16.78 -31.20
N PRO A 13 -11.10 17.11 -32.40
CA PRO A 13 -10.56 18.21 -33.20
C PRO A 13 -10.40 19.51 -32.38
N GLY A 14 -9.27 20.19 -32.55
CA GLY A 14 -8.97 21.45 -31.84
C GLY A 14 -8.58 21.29 -30.36
N ARG A 15 -8.43 20.06 -29.84
CA ARG A 15 -7.95 19.82 -28.47
C ARG A 15 -6.49 19.37 -28.47
N ALA A 16 -5.69 19.93 -27.57
CA ALA A 16 -4.35 19.44 -27.26
C ALA A 16 -4.39 18.42 -26.11
N GLY A 17 -3.53 17.41 -26.18
CA GLY A 17 -3.33 16.44 -25.10
C GLY A 17 -2.70 17.13 -23.90
N ARG A 18 -3.40 17.15 -22.76
CA ARG A 18 -2.90 17.78 -21.52
C ARG A 18 -2.32 16.77 -20.54
N ALA A 19 -2.89 15.57 -20.48
CA ALA A 19 -2.46 14.52 -19.56
C ALA A 19 -2.21 13.22 -20.32
N TRP A 20 -1.31 12.39 -19.81
CA TRP A 20 -1.08 11.05 -20.32
C TRP A 20 -1.85 10.05 -19.47
N ARG A 21 -2.53 9.15 -20.14
CA ARG A 21 -3.25 8.04 -19.51
C ARG A 21 -2.81 6.75 -20.14
N VAL A 22 -2.72 5.72 -19.31
CA VAL A 22 -2.55 4.36 -19.81
C VAL A 22 -3.92 3.78 -20.09
N ARG A 23 -4.03 3.12 -21.23
CA ARG A 23 -5.24 2.39 -21.60
C ARG A 23 -5.36 1.18 -20.68
N ALA A 24 -6.39 1.15 -19.85
CA ALA A 24 -6.64 0.06 -18.93
C ALA A 24 -7.35 -1.09 -19.65
N GLU A 25 -6.67 -2.23 -19.79
CA GLU A 25 -7.15 -3.42 -20.51
C GLU A 25 -6.77 -4.70 -19.77
N GLY A 26 -7.65 -5.69 -19.82
CA GLY A 26 -7.41 -7.01 -19.25
C GLY A 26 -7.70 -7.10 -17.74
N VAL A 27 -7.52 -8.31 -17.23
CA VAL A 27 -7.68 -8.66 -15.81
C VAL A 27 -6.31 -8.90 -15.22
N VAL A 28 -6.02 -8.24 -14.10
CA VAL A 28 -4.81 -8.48 -13.32
C VAL A 28 -5.14 -9.35 -12.13
N ARG A 29 -4.40 -10.45 -12.00
CA ARG A 29 -4.46 -11.37 -10.86
C ARG A 29 -3.12 -11.36 -10.15
N PHE A 30 -3.14 -11.32 -8.82
CA PHE A 30 -1.94 -11.45 -8.00
C PHE A 30 -2.27 -12.04 -6.64
N CYS A 31 -1.32 -12.77 -6.07
CA CYS A 31 -1.42 -13.28 -4.71
C CYS A 31 -0.78 -12.28 -3.75
N ASP A 32 -1.57 -11.70 -2.84
CA ASP A 32 -1.04 -10.91 -1.75
C ASP A 32 -0.69 -11.81 -0.55
N ALA A 33 0.51 -11.64 0.01
CA ALA A 33 0.99 -12.47 1.11
C ALA A 33 0.14 -12.35 2.39
N VAL A 34 -0.63 -11.27 2.56
CA VAL A 34 -1.54 -11.06 3.69
C VAL A 34 -3.00 -11.17 3.25
N GLN A 35 -3.38 -10.48 2.19
CA GLN A 35 -4.79 -10.34 1.76
C GLN A 35 -5.25 -11.50 0.85
N GLY A 36 -4.36 -12.39 0.45
CA GLY A 36 -4.66 -13.54 -0.42
C GLY A 36 -4.85 -13.17 -1.88
N GLU A 37 -5.50 -14.06 -2.64
CA GLU A 37 -5.75 -13.88 -4.07
C GLU A 37 -6.56 -12.61 -4.36
N GLN A 38 -6.05 -11.79 -5.28
CA GLN A 38 -6.69 -10.59 -5.78
C GLN A 38 -6.93 -10.73 -7.28
N GLU A 39 -8.09 -10.26 -7.72
CA GLU A 39 -8.45 -10.19 -9.14
C GLU A 39 -9.14 -8.85 -9.40
N ILE A 40 -8.63 -8.09 -10.36
CA ILE A 40 -9.13 -6.76 -10.70
C ILE A 40 -9.24 -6.65 -12.22
N ASP A 41 -10.42 -6.32 -12.72
CA ASP A 41 -10.62 -5.95 -14.12
C ASP A 41 -10.21 -4.49 -14.29
N LEU A 42 -9.14 -4.25 -15.05
CA LEU A 42 -8.59 -2.91 -15.17
C LEU A 42 -9.57 -1.94 -15.83
N ALA A 43 -10.34 -2.39 -16.82
CA ALA A 43 -11.31 -1.53 -17.49
C ALA A 43 -12.56 -1.32 -16.60
N ALA A 44 -13.05 -2.40 -15.99
CA ALA A 44 -14.28 -2.41 -15.22
C ALA A 44 -14.13 -1.95 -13.77
N ASP A 45 -12.91 -1.81 -13.23
CA ASP A 45 -12.64 -1.33 -11.86
C ASP A 45 -11.83 -0.03 -11.85
N ALA A 46 -10.74 0.06 -12.61
CA ALA A 46 -9.85 1.24 -12.59
C ALA A 46 -10.19 2.29 -13.68
N GLY A 47 -10.45 1.84 -14.90
CA GLY A 47 -10.46 2.65 -16.12
C GLY A 47 -9.10 3.29 -16.44
N ASP A 48 -9.01 4.02 -17.55
CA ASP A 48 -7.74 4.63 -17.96
C ASP A 48 -7.21 5.61 -16.93
N TYR A 49 -6.08 5.24 -16.33
CA TYR A 49 -5.49 5.96 -15.21
C TYR A 49 -4.40 6.91 -15.71
N VAL A 50 -4.27 8.04 -15.02
CA VAL A 50 -3.29 9.07 -15.35
C VAL A 50 -1.90 8.59 -14.94
N VAL A 51 -0.92 8.78 -15.82
CA VAL A 51 0.51 8.59 -15.54
C VAL A 51 1.30 9.90 -15.60
N LYS A 52 0.81 10.90 -16.35
CA LYS A 52 1.30 12.28 -16.32
C LYS A 52 0.13 13.25 -16.30
N ARG A 53 0.10 14.12 -15.31
CA ARG A 53 -0.99 15.09 -15.09
C ARG A 53 -0.86 16.29 -16.03
N ALA A 54 -1.93 17.09 -16.09
CA ALA A 54 -2.02 18.28 -16.92
C ALA A 54 -1.07 19.42 -16.50
N ASP A 55 -0.65 19.42 -15.24
CA ASP A 55 0.33 20.34 -14.67
C ASP A 55 1.77 19.82 -14.84
N GLY A 56 1.98 18.74 -15.61
CA GLY A 56 3.30 18.18 -15.91
C GLY A 56 3.82 17.18 -14.87
N LEU A 57 3.18 17.06 -13.69
CA LEU A 57 3.60 16.14 -12.64
C LEU A 57 3.32 14.68 -13.01
N PHE A 58 4.27 13.79 -12.76
CA PHE A 58 4.05 12.36 -12.88
C PHE A 58 3.11 11.86 -11.78
N ALA A 59 2.21 10.96 -12.14
CA ALA A 59 1.30 10.36 -11.17
C ALA A 59 2.03 9.28 -10.37
N TYR A 60 1.60 9.09 -9.12
CA TYR A 60 2.13 8.08 -8.21
C TYR A 60 2.26 6.69 -8.87
N GLN A 61 1.28 6.30 -9.69
CA GLN A 61 1.27 4.99 -10.36
C GLN A 61 2.52 4.76 -11.23
N LEU A 62 2.99 5.78 -11.96
CA LEU A 62 4.17 5.66 -12.79
C LEU A 62 5.46 5.84 -11.97
N ALA A 63 5.50 6.84 -11.09
CA ALA A 63 6.69 7.16 -10.30
C ALA A 63 7.14 5.94 -9.49
N VAL A 64 6.23 5.34 -8.71
CA VAL A 64 6.59 4.20 -7.84
C VAL A 64 7.05 2.97 -8.63
N VAL A 65 6.44 2.72 -9.79
CA VAL A 65 6.79 1.56 -10.63
C VAL A 65 8.20 1.71 -11.21
N VAL A 66 8.54 2.91 -11.67
CA VAL A 66 9.88 3.18 -12.23
C VAL A 66 10.93 3.14 -11.13
N ASP A 67 10.69 3.81 -10.00
CA ASP A 67 11.64 3.89 -8.89
C ASP A 67 11.89 2.51 -8.26
N ASP A 68 10.85 1.71 -8.00
CA ASP A 68 10.98 0.36 -7.43
C ASP A 68 11.73 -0.59 -8.38
N ALA A 69 11.45 -0.50 -9.69
CA ALA A 69 12.12 -1.33 -10.69
C ALA A 69 13.61 -0.96 -10.83
N GLU A 70 13.94 0.34 -10.85
CA GLU A 70 15.32 0.83 -10.89
C GLU A 70 16.11 0.43 -9.63
N ALA A 71 15.47 0.51 -8.46
CA ALA A 71 16.07 0.10 -7.19
C ALA A 71 16.16 -1.44 -7.02
N GLY A 72 15.56 -2.23 -7.91
CA GLY A 72 15.56 -3.70 -7.81
C GLY A 72 14.72 -4.23 -6.65
N VAL A 73 13.63 -3.55 -6.29
CA VAL A 73 12.71 -3.99 -5.22
C VAL A 73 12.07 -5.32 -5.59
N THR A 74 12.21 -6.32 -4.72
CA THR A 74 11.64 -7.66 -4.92
C THR A 74 10.36 -7.91 -4.12
N HIS A 75 10.16 -7.17 -3.02
CA HIS A 75 9.03 -7.31 -2.12
C HIS A 75 8.51 -5.93 -1.71
N VAL A 76 7.24 -5.67 -1.95
CA VAL A 76 6.56 -4.43 -1.56
C VAL A 76 5.64 -4.73 -0.39
N VAL A 77 6.02 -4.24 0.80
CA VAL A 77 5.21 -4.34 2.03
C VAL A 77 4.68 -2.95 2.37
N ARG A 78 3.36 -2.75 2.31
CA ARG A 78 2.73 -1.43 2.50
C ARG A 78 1.32 -1.54 3.05
N GLY A 79 0.67 -0.41 3.34
CA GLY A 79 -0.70 -0.38 3.85
C GLY A 79 -1.76 -0.85 2.84
N ALA A 80 -2.81 -1.52 3.32
CA ALA A 80 -3.91 -2.04 2.49
C ALA A 80 -4.77 -0.97 1.80
N ASP A 81 -4.60 0.31 2.15
CA ASP A 81 -5.18 1.43 1.40
C ASP A 81 -4.61 1.55 -0.03
N LEU A 82 -3.47 0.93 -0.31
CA LEU A 82 -2.85 0.89 -1.63
C LEU A 82 -3.12 -0.41 -2.40
N LEU A 83 -3.87 -1.37 -1.83
CA LEU A 83 -4.11 -2.68 -2.43
C LEU A 83 -4.70 -2.57 -3.84
N ASP A 84 -5.73 -1.74 -4.02
CA ASP A 84 -6.40 -1.56 -5.32
C ASP A 84 -5.53 -0.78 -6.35
N SER A 85 -4.42 -0.18 -5.91
CA SER A 85 -3.42 0.40 -6.83
C SER A 85 -2.48 -0.64 -7.41
N THR A 86 -2.31 -1.77 -6.75
CA THR A 86 -1.37 -2.83 -7.15
C THR A 86 -1.67 -3.35 -8.55
N ALA A 87 -2.94 -3.57 -8.91
CA ALA A 87 -3.29 -4.02 -10.26
C ALA A 87 -2.84 -3.04 -11.36
N ARG A 88 -2.97 -1.73 -11.13
CA ARG A 88 -2.48 -0.71 -12.09
C ARG A 88 -0.96 -0.72 -12.19
N GLN A 89 -0.27 -0.93 -11.07
CA GLN A 89 1.19 -0.97 -11.02
C GLN A 89 1.75 -2.22 -11.69
N ILE A 90 1.14 -3.39 -11.45
CA ILE A 90 1.47 -4.64 -12.15
C ILE A 90 1.24 -4.50 -13.65
N HIS A 91 0.13 -3.86 -14.05
CA HIS A 91 -0.12 -3.59 -15.46
C HIS A 91 0.97 -2.70 -16.08
N LEU A 92 1.36 -1.62 -15.40
CA LEU A 92 2.45 -0.75 -15.83
C LEU A 92 3.79 -1.50 -15.94
N LEU A 93 4.15 -2.32 -14.94
CA LEU A 93 5.36 -3.13 -14.97
C LEU A 93 5.38 -4.03 -16.21
N GLY A 94 4.26 -4.69 -16.52
CA GLY A 94 4.12 -5.50 -17.73
C GLY A 94 4.33 -4.70 -19.02
N LEU A 95 3.73 -3.50 -19.13
CA LEU A 95 3.93 -2.61 -20.28
C LEU A 95 5.37 -2.10 -20.42
N LEU A 96 6.10 -1.99 -19.30
CA LEU A 96 7.49 -1.56 -19.25
C LEU A 96 8.49 -2.72 -19.35
N GLY A 97 8.02 -3.97 -19.45
CA GLY A 97 8.87 -5.16 -19.48
C GLY A 97 9.65 -5.40 -18.19
N GLN A 98 9.13 -4.93 -17.05
CA GLN A 98 9.76 -5.04 -15.74
C GLN A 98 9.20 -6.23 -14.94
N PRO A 99 10.00 -6.85 -14.06
CA PRO A 99 9.52 -7.94 -13.21
C PRO A 99 8.48 -7.44 -12.21
N VAL A 100 7.54 -8.32 -11.85
CA VAL A 100 6.52 -8.04 -10.82
C VAL A 100 7.05 -8.48 -9.46
N PRO A 101 7.13 -7.59 -8.44
CA PRO A 101 7.56 -7.96 -7.11
C PRO A 101 6.46 -8.74 -6.37
N ALA A 102 6.83 -9.39 -5.28
CA ALA A 102 5.87 -9.93 -4.33
C ALA A 102 5.21 -8.79 -3.53
N TYR A 103 3.92 -8.92 -3.21
CA TYR A 103 3.17 -7.90 -2.47
C TYR A 103 2.66 -8.44 -1.13
N ALA A 104 2.69 -7.58 -0.12
CA ALA A 104 2.06 -7.81 1.18
C ALA A 104 1.38 -6.51 1.64
N HIS A 105 0.07 -6.55 1.86
CA HIS A 105 -0.69 -5.37 2.28
C HIS A 105 -1.12 -5.47 3.74
N LEU A 106 -0.48 -4.69 4.61
CA LEU A 106 -0.74 -4.65 6.05
C LEU A 106 -2.06 -3.92 6.36
N PRO A 107 -2.81 -4.35 7.40
CA PRO A 107 -4.03 -3.68 7.81
C PRO A 107 -3.80 -2.20 8.11
N LEU A 108 -4.74 -1.36 7.70
CA LEU A 108 -4.74 0.04 8.07
C LEU A 108 -5.21 0.21 9.52
N ALA A 109 -4.43 0.94 10.31
CA ALA A 109 -4.78 1.24 11.70
C ALA A 109 -5.91 2.28 11.77
N THR A 110 -6.97 1.95 12.52
CA THR A 110 -8.14 2.82 12.75
C THR A 110 -8.39 3.03 14.24
N ASN A 111 -9.14 4.09 14.58
CA ASN A 111 -9.70 4.25 15.92
C ASN A 111 -10.90 3.29 16.13
N ALA A 112 -11.49 3.32 17.32
CA ALA A 112 -12.66 2.51 17.67
C ALA A 112 -13.91 2.83 16.82
N ALA A 113 -13.99 4.03 16.24
CA ALA A 113 -15.04 4.42 15.31
C ALA A 113 -14.78 3.96 13.85
N GLY A 114 -13.64 3.31 13.58
CA GLY A 114 -13.25 2.85 12.25
C GLY A 114 -12.61 3.93 11.38
N GLU A 115 -12.31 5.10 11.94
CA GLU A 115 -11.67 6.20 11.21
C GLU A 115 -10.16 5.93 11.13
N LYS A 116 -9.56 6.16 9.95
CA LYS A 116 -8.12 6.03 9.73
C LYS A 116 -7.38 6.86 10.77
N LEU A 117 -6.42 6.25 11.49
CA LEU A 117 -5.46 7.01 12.29
C LEU A 117 -4.57 7.80 11.32
N SER A 118 -4.80 9.10 11.25
CA SER A 118 -4.13 10.02 10.36
C SER A 118 -3.73 11.28 11.13
N LYS A 119 -2.79 12.05 10.58
CA LYS A 119 -2.43 13.37 11.15
C LYS A 119 -3.64 14.31 11.29
N GLN A 120 -4.73 14.08 10.55
CA GLN A 120 -5.96 14.87 10.62
C GLN A 120 -6.93 14.39 11.72
N THR A 121 -6.80 13.14 12.18
CA THR A 121 -7.70 12.48 13.15
C THR A 121 -7.06 12.34 14.53
N LEU A 122 -6.25 13.32 14.96
CA LEU A 122 -5.59 13.32 16.28
C LEU A 122 -4.70 12.09 16.54
N ALA A 123 -4.23 11.39 15.50
CA ALA A 123 -3.22 10.37 15.70
C ALA A 123 -2.00 11.04 16.32
N ARG A 124 -1.72 10.71 17.59
CA ARG A 124 -0.55 11.22 18.29
C ARG A 124 0.65 10.97 17.39
N ALA A 125 1.55 11.95 17.29
CA ALA A 125 2.89 11.66 16.80
C ALA A 125 3.42 10.44 17.56
N ILE A 126 4.39 9.72 17.00
CA ILE A 126 5.11 8.69 17.75
C ILE A 126 5.97 9.40 18.82
N ASP A 127 5.33 10.02 19.81
CA ASP A 127 5.86 10.48 21.09
C ASP A 127 5.67 9.36 22.12
N ALA A 128 5.87 8.12 21.66
CA ALA A 128 5.84 6.94 22.50
C ALA A 128 7.22 6.81 23.15
N HIS A 129 7.51 7.67 24.11
CA HIS A 129 8.57 7.39 25.06
C HIS A 129 7.97 6.55 26.19
N PRO A 130 8.47 5.32 26.43
CA PRO A 130 9.65 4.73 25.80
C PRO A 130 9.33 3.94 24.49
N PRO A 131 10.22 3.97 23.47
CA PRO A 131 9.92 3.49 22.11
C PRO A 131 9.60 2.00 21.98
N GLN A 132 10.05 1.17 22.93
CA GLN A 132 9.71 -0.25 22.96
C GLN A 132 8.21 -0.48 23.16
N VAL A 133 7.50 0.42 23.84
CA VAL A 133 6.05 0.32 24.03
C VAL A 133 5.32 0.47 22.70
N ALA A 134 5.73 1.43 21.86
CA ALA A 134 5.17 1.58 20.51
C ALA A 134 5.50 0.38 19.62
N LEU A 135 6.72 -0.14 19.70
CA LEU A 135 7.09 -1.34 18.93
C LEU A 135 6.24 -2.55 19.36
N MET A 136 6.02 -2.74 20.66
CA MET A 136 5.13 -3.80 21.16
C MET A 136 3.69 -3.61 20.70
N ALA A 137 3.16 -2.38 20.74
CA ALA A 137 1.83 -2.07 20.23
C ALA A 137 1.71 -2.38 18.72
N ALA A 138 2.74 -2.03 17.93
CA ALA A 138 2.80 -2.36 16.51
C ALA A 138 2.85 -3.88 16.26
N LEU A 139 3.66 -4.62 17.03
CA LEU A 139 3.72 -6.08 16.95
C LEU A 139 2.37 -6.71 17.28
N ARG A 140 1.70 -6.25 18.34
CA ARG A 140 0.33 -6.70 18.71
C ARG A 140 -0.69 -6.41 17.63
N PHE A 141 -0.65 -5.22 17.06
CA PHE A 141 -1.50 -4.84 15.94
C PHE A 141 -1.30 -5.75 14.73
N LEU A 142 -0.04 -6.12 14.46
CA LEU A 142 0.35 -7.05 13.40
C LEU A 142 0.16 -8.53 13.78
N GLY A 143 -0.52 -8.84 14.89
CA GLY A 143 -0.91 -10.20 15.27
C GLY A 143 0.15 -10.98 16.06
N HIS A 144 1.22 -10.34 16.51
CA HIS A 144 2.23 -10.95 17.37
C HIS A 144 1.95 -10.73 18.86
N ASN A 145 2.42 -11.63 19.71
CA ASN A 145 2.29 -11.51 21.18
C ASN A 145 3.67 -11.38 21.85
N PRO A 146 4.30 -10.18 21.82
CA PRO A 146 5.53 -9.94 22.57
C PRO A 146 5.26 -10.04 24.09
N PRO A 147 6.15 -10.72 24.86
CA PRO A 147 6.06 -10.78 26.31
C PRO A 147 6.01 -9.39 26.96
N ASP A 148 5.17 -9.21 27.99
CA ASP A 148 4.99 -7.91 28.66
C ASP A 148 6.29 -7.36 29.27
N MET A 149 7.22 -8.24 29.68
CA MET A 149 8.53 -7.84 30.22
C MET A 149 9.36 -7.02 29.23
N LEU A 150 9.08 -7.09 27.93
CA LEU A 150 9.79 -6.28 26.92
C LEU A 150 9.42 -4.78 27.00
N ALA A 151 8.36 -4.40 27.71
CA ALA A 151 7.97 -3.01 27.87
C ALA A 151 8.99 -2.21 28.70
N THR A 152 9.67 -2.89 29.63
CA THR A 152 10.71 -2.32 30.48
C THR A 152 12.12 -2.71 30.05
N ALA A 153 12.26 -3.57 29.04
CA ALA A 153 13.54 -3.98 28.49
C ALA A 153 14.16 -2.91 27.57
N PRO A 154 15.47 -2.94 27.33
CA PRO A 154 16.11 -2.16 26.28
C PRO A 154 15.46 -2.41 24.92
N LEU A 155 15.27 -1.36 24.12
CA LEU A 155 14.68 -1.45 22.78
C LEU A 155 15.34 -2.50 21.88
N ALA A 156 16.65 -2.72 22.05
CA ALA A 156 17.39 -3.75 21.32
C ALA A 156 16.87 -5.17 21.56
N GLU A 157 16.41 -5.47 22.79
CA GLU A 157 15.82 -6.77 23.13
C GLU A 157 14.44 -6.95 22.49
N THR A 158 13.62 -5.89 22.49
CA THR A 158 12.33 -5.90 21.79
C THR A 158 12.52 -6.14 20.28
N TRP A 159 13.53 -5.52 19.66
CA TRP A 159 13.90 -5.78 18.27
C TRP A 159 14.44 -7.19 18.04
N ALA A 160 15.25 -7.71 18.97
CA ALA A 160 15.75 -9.07 18.88
C ALA A 160 14.59 -10.08 18.91
N TRP A 161 13.64 -9.89 19.83
CA TRP A 161 12.43 -10.69 19.89
C TRP A 161 11.60 -10.57 18.61
N ALA A 162 11.38 -9.34 18.12
CA ALA A 162 10.62 -9.09 16.90
C ALA A 162 11.21 -9.83 15.68
N ARG A 163 12.53 -9.74 15.47
CA ARG A 163 13.19 -10.45 14.36
C ARG A 163 13.09 -11.96 14.48
N ALA A 164 13.18 -12.50 15.70
CA ALA A 164 13.13 -13.95 15.93
C ALA A 164 11.72 -14.54 15.77
N HIS A 165 10.67 -13.74 15.98
CA HIS A 165 9.27 -14.21 16.00
C HIS A 165 8.41 -13.63 14.87
N TRP A 166 8.99 -12.79 14.01
CA TRP A 166 8.27 -12.18 12.89
C TRP A 166 7.74 -13.24 11.92
N SER A 167 6.47 -13.09 11.54
CA SER A 167 5.84 -13.92 10.53
C SER A 167 4.69 -13.16 9.88
N LEU A 168 4.76 -13.01 8.56
CA LEU A 168 3.66 -12.43 7.77
C LEU A 168 2.35 -13.22 7.94
N ALA A 169 2.42 -14.53 8.21
CA ALA A 169 1.23 -15.36 8.41
C ALA A 169 0.44 -15.00 9.69
N ALA A 170 1.08 -14.34 10.66
CA ALA A 170 0.40 -13.85 11.86
C ALA A 170 -0.38 -12.55 11.60
N VAL A 171 -0.05 -11.82 10.52
CA VAL A 171 -0.69 -10.55 10.21
C VAL A 171 -2.18 -10.79 9.90
N PRO A 172 -3.11 -10.08 10.57
CA PRO A 172 -4.53 -10.27 10.34
C PRO A 172 -4.91 -10.00 8.88
N ARG A 173 -5.66 -10.94 8.27
CA ARG A 173 -6.16 -10.82 6.89
C ARG A 173 -7.38 -9.90 6.80
N ARG A 174 -7.15 -8.60 7.00
CA ARG A 174 -8.17 -7.54 6.95
C ARG A 174 -7.56 -6.27 6.40
N ARG A 175 -8.36 -5.49 5.67
CA ARG A 175 -7.90 -4.19 5.11
C ARG A 175 -7.72 -3.12 6.19
N GLN A 176 -8.44 -3.22 7.30
CA GLN A 176 -8.36 -2.28 8.42
C GLN A 176 -8.54 -3.00 9.76
N ALA A 177 -7.97 -2.44 10.83
CA ALA A 177 -8.05 -2.96 12.18
C ALA A 177 -8.00 -1.84 13.21
N VAL A 178 -8.76 -1.98 14.30
CA VAL A 178 -8.67 -1.05 15.43
C VAL A 178 -7.31 -1.21 16.10
N ALA A 179 -6.67 -0.09 16.42
CA ALA A 179 -5.34 -0.04 16.99
C ALA A 179 -5.39 0.45 18.46
N ASP A 180 -5.90 -0.41 19.35
CA ASP A 180 -6.16 -0.08 20.76
C ASP A 180 -4.91 0.35 21.57
N GLY A 181 -3.71 -0.03 21.10
CA GLY A 181 -2.43 0.30 21.75
C GLY A 181 -1.76 1.62 21.30
N PHE A 182 -2.40 2.39 20.43
CA PHE A 182 -1.87 3.65 19.90
C PHE A 182 -2.63 4.91 20.36
N SER A 183 -3.54 4.76 21.33
CA SER A 183 -4.34 5.85 21.93
C SER A 183 -3.63 6.45 23.15
#